data_AF-A0A524IVL1-F1
#
_entry.id   AF-A0A524IVL1-F1
#
_cell.length_a   1.000
_cell.length_b   1.000
_cell.length_c   1.000
_cell.angle_alpha   90.00
_cell.angle_beta   90.00
_cell.angle_gamma   90.00
#
_symmetry.space_group_name_H-M   'P 1'
#
loop_
_entity.id
_entity.type
_entity.pdbx_description
1 polymer ?
#
loop_
_entity_poly.entity_id
_entity_poly.type
_entity_poly.pdbx_seq_one_letter_code
_entity_poly.pdbx_strand_id
1 'polypeptide(L)' 'HGGVILAQDESTSLIYGMPQAVVEAGLADTVVSDVEIITELMQAVDSICVINR' A
#
# COMPACT_ATOMS: atom_id res chain seq x y z
N HIS A 1 0.59 6.96 -15.68
CA HIS A 1 0.63 7.15 -14.21
C HIS A 1 -0.69 6.62 -13.67
N GLY A 2 -0.67 5.59 -12.81
CA GLY A 2 -1.90 4.91 -12.36
C GLY A 2 -1.63 3.65 -11.55
N GLY A 3 -0.50 3.59 -10.85
CA GLY A 3 -0.24 2.51 -9.88
C GLY A 3 -0.90 2.86 -8.55
N VAL A 4 -1.19 1.82 -7.76
CA VAL A 4 -1.68 1.96 -6.38
C VAL A 4 -0.49 1.92 -5.43
N ILE A 5 -0.45 2.84 -4.49
CA ILE A 5 0.60 3.00 -3.49
C ILE A 5 0.08 2.49 -2.15
N LEU A 6 0.61 1.36 -1.70
CA LEU A 6 0.35 0.80 -0.37
C LEU A 6 1.52 1.14 0.55
N ALA A 7 1.23 1.58 1.78
CA ALA A 7 2.22 1.82 2.82
C ALA A 7 1.98 0.90 4.03
N GLN A 8 3.04 0.34 4.61
CA GLN A 8 2.94 -0.46 5.84
C GLN A 8 2.54 0.42 7.02
N ASP A 9 1.74 -0.08 7.96
CA ASP A 9 1.40 0.64 9.19
C ASP A 9 2.54 0.65 10.21
N GLU A 10 2.47 1.60 11.16
CA GLU A 10 3.47 1.72 12.22
C GLU A 10 3.45 0.54 13.19
N SER A 11 2.28 -0.03 13.46
CA SER A 11 2.09 -1.07 14.49
C SER A 11 2.79 -2.39 14.16
N THR A 12 2.98 -2.67 12.88
CA THR A 12 3.64 -3.87 12.35
C THR A 12 5.03 -3.58 11.78
N SER A 13 5.43 -2.31 11.72
CA SER A 13 6.76 -1.90 11.28
C SER A 13 7.80 -2.05 12.39
N LEU A 14 8.96 -2.65 12.07
CA LEU A 14 10.12 -2.59 12.97
C LEU A 14 10.71 -1.17 13.05
N ILE A 15 10.75 -0.48 11.90
CA ILE A 15 11.18 0.92 11.77
C ILE A 15 10.21 1.59 10.81
N TYR A 16 9.32 2.42 11.35
CA TYR A 16 8.35 3.19 10.58
C TYR A 16 8.98 4.47 10.00
N GLY A 17 10.02 4.33 9.18
CA GLY A 17 10.72 5.48 8.56
C GLY A 17 10.25 5.73 7.12
N MET A 18 10.52 4.76 6.25
CA MET A 18 10.12 4.84 4.84
C MET A 18 8.59 4.91 4.67
N PRO A 19 7.78 4.07 5.33
CA PRO A 19 6.33 4.16 5.19
C PRO A 19 5.77 5.49 5.73
N GLN A 20 6.32 6.00 6.85
CA GLN A 20 5.95 7.31 7.41
C GLN A 20 6.13 8.43 6.40
N ALA A 21 7.29 8.49 5.73
CA ALA A 21 7.56 9.53 4.75
C ALA A 21 6.57 9.53 3.58
N VAL A 22 6.09 8.36 3.16
CA VAL A 22 5.08 8.22 2.09
C VAL A 22 3.70 8.69 2.58
N VAL A 23 3.32 8.32 3.81
CA VAL A 23 2.03 8.69 4.42
C VAL A 23 1.97 10.20 4.69
N GLU A 24 3.01 10.78 5.28
CA GLU A 24 3.08 12.22 5.57
C GLU A 24 3.11 13.08 4.30
N ALA A 25 3.68 12.55 3.21
CA ALA A 25 3.64 13.20 1.90
C ALA A 25 2.26 13.11 1.21
N GLY A 26 1.29 12.38 1.78
CA GLY A 26 -0.03 12.17 1.20
C GLY A 26 -0.01 11.33 -0.09
N LEU A 27 1.01 10.47 -0.24
CA LEU A 27 1.20 9.65 -1.44
C LEU A 27 0.58 8.25 -1.31
N ALA A 28 0.31 7.78 -0.09
CA ALA A 28 -0.28 6.47 0.14
C ALA A 28 -1.78 6.48 -0.19
N ASP A 29 -2.21 5.55 -1.03
CA ASP A 29 -3.63 5.28 -1.27
C ASP A 29 -4.26 4.53 -0.09
N THR A 30 -3.52 3.54 0.45
CA THR A 30 -3.93 2.74 1.60
C THR A 30 -2.75 2.49 2.54
N VAL A 31 -3.01 2.51 3.85
CA VAL A 31 -2.07 2.08 4.89
C VAL A 31 -2.52 0.72 5.42
N VAL A 32 -1.62 -0.27 5.44
CA VAL A 32 -1.95 -1.69 5.63
C VAL A 32 -1.00 -2.34 6.63
N SER A 33 -1.49 -3.30 7.41
CA SER A 33 -0.63 -4.11 8.28
C SER A 33 0.27 -5.07 7.49
N ASP A 34 1.44 -5.44 8.03
CA ASP A 34 2.38 -6.37 7.38
C ASP A 34 1.71 -7.69 6.98
N VAL A 35 0.83 -8.19 7.84
CA VAL A 35 0.17 -9.49 7.66
C VAL A 35 -0.85 -9.45 6.52
N GLU A 36 -1.42 -8.28 6.23
CA GLU A 36 -2.48 -8.10 5.24
C GLU A 36 -1.97 -7.54 3.90
N ILE A 37 -0.72 -7.07 3.87
CA ILE A 37 -0.16 -6.34 2.71
C ILE A 37 -0.20 -7.17 1.41
N ILE A 38 -0.01 -8.49 1.51
CA ILE A 38 -0.09 -9.39 0.35
C ILE A 38 -1.52 -9.47 -0.18
N THR A 39 -2.51 -9.57 0.70
CA THR A 39 -3.92 -9.64 0.32
C THR A 39 -4.34 -8.35 -0.38
N GLU A 40 -3.98 -7.21 0.18
CA GLU A 40 -4.27 -5.90 -0.41
C GLU A 40 -3.58 -5.73 -1.78
N LEU A 41 -2.32 -6.15 -1.90
CA LEU A 41 -1.58 -6.09 -3.15
C LEU A 41 -2.27 -6.91 -4.26
N MET A 42 -2.71 -8.13 -3.96
CA MET A 42 -3.40 -8.96 -4.94
C MET A 42 -4.72 -8.33 -5.40
N GLN A 43 -5.49 -7.79 -4.46
CA GLN A 43 -6.74 -7.08 -4.77
C GLN A 43 -6.52 -5.84 -5.64
N ALA A 44 -5.47 -5.06 -5.34
CA ALA A 44 -5.10 -3.90 -6.12
C ALA A 44 -4.70 -4.30 -7.56
N VAL A 45 -3.90 -5.35 -7.72
CA VAL A 45 -3.49 -5.86 -9.04
C VAL A 45 -4.68 -6.40 -9.84
N ASP A 46 -5.55 -7.19 -9.21
CA ASP A 46 -6.74 -7.74 -9.86
C ASP A 46 -7.67 -6.63 -10.33
N SER A 47 -7.88 -5.61 -9.51
CA SER A 47 -8.70 -4.44 -9.86
C SER A 47 -8.13 -3.71 -11.08
N ILE A 48 -6.81 -3.53 -11.16
CA ILE A 48 -6.14 -2.91 -12.32
C ILE A 48 -6.24 -3.79 -13.58
N CYS A 49 -6.09 -5.11 -13.45
CA CYS A 49 -6.17 -6.04 -14.57
C CYS A 49 -7.58 -6.12 -15.16
N VAL A 50 -8.63 -6.07 -14.33
CA VAL A 50 -10.02 -6.03 -14.80
C VAL A 50 -10.33 -4.72 -15.53
N ILE A 51 -9.80 -3.59 -15.04
CA ILE A 51 -10.00 -2.27 -15.68
C ILE A 51 -9.27 -2.17 -17.03
N ASN A 52 -8.14 -2.85 -17.21
CA ASN A 52 -7.33 -2.80 -18.43
C ASN A 52 -7.66 -3.91 -19.46
N ARG A 53 -8.79 -4.62 -19.28
CA ARG A 53 -9.29 -5.63 -20.23
C ARG A 53 -10.45 -5.09 -21.05
#